data_AF-A0A410PSI8-F1
#
_entry.id   AF-A0A410PSI8-F1
#
_cell.length_a   1.000
_cell.length_b   1.000
_cell.length_c   1.000
_cell.angle_alpha   90.00
_cell.angle_beta   90.00
_cell.angle_gamma   90.00
#
_symmetry.space_group_name_H-M   'P 1'
#
loop_
_entity.id
_entity.type
_entity.pdbx_description
1 polymer ?
#
loop_
_entity_poly.entity_id
_entity_poly.type
_entity_poly.pdbx_seq_one_letter_code
_entity_poly.pdbx_strand_id
1 'polypeptide(L)'
;MKWWIVLLCQGKRLLLQTEDTRRITTWLIFKKRDGNHYRKIAHNKNFDYLPSNSKKSDLAVIYALPFRVVRFPITENTFEVVVTNLDKDECPPDVLKQLYGMRWRIETSFRDLKYTIGLLHFHSKKVEYILQEIFARLIMYNFSELITWHVVIEKKDRKYVYKANFSVAVHICREFLLGKGLPPDIEALIARYITPIRPGRSRPRDMKVKQTISFMYRVA
;
A
#
# COMPACT_ATOMS: atom_id res chain seq x y z
N MET A 1 -8.25 -8.93 6.55
CA MET A 1 -7.58 -8.63 5.27
C MET A 1 -6.14 -8.21 5.55
N LYS A 2 -5.22 -9.17 5.43
CA LYS A 2 -3.77 -8.95 5.53
C LYS A 2 -3.32 -8.30 4.22
N TRP A 3 -3.14 -6.99 4.20
CA TRP A 3 -2.25 -6.36 3.24
C TRP A 3 -0.90 -6.22 3.95
N TRP A 4 -0.19 -7.34 4.00
CA TRP A 4 1.17 -7.45 4.50
C TRP A 4 2.01 -7.84 3.28
N ILE A 5 2.81 -6.92 2.74
CA ILE A 5 4.14 -7.32 2.31
C ILE A 5 5.01 -7.11 3.55
N VAL A 6 4.83 -8.02 4.49
CA VAL A 6 5.79 -8.31 5.53
C VAL A 6 6.31 -9.66 5.14
N LEU A 7 7.53 -9.67 4.64
CA LEU A 7 8.34 -10.88 4.61
C LEU A 7 8.64 -11.21 6.09
N LEU A 8 7.70 -11.92 6.71
CA LEU A 8 7.93 -12.64 7.96
C LEU A 8 9.05 -13.63 7.66
N CYS A 9 10.25 -13.26 8.08
CA CYS A 9 11.46 -14.08 8.01
C CYS A 9 11.40 -15.12 9.14
N GLN A 10 10.49 -16.09 9.02
CA GLN A 10 10.75 -17.43 9.52
C GLN A 10 11.06 -18.30 8.31
N GLY A 11 12.17 -19.03 8.39
CA GLY A 11 12.76 -19.77 7.30
C GLY A 11 11.72 -20.49 6.44
N LYS A 12 11.71 -20.12 5.15
CA LYS A 12 11.19 -20.79 3.96
C LYS A 12 10.97 -19.69 2.90
N ARG A 13 11.84 -19.66 1.89
CA ARG A 13 11.76 -18.71 0.77
C ARG A 13 11.38 -19.50 -0.49
N LEU A 14 10.32 -19.04 -1.15
CA LEU A 14 9.76 -19.46 -2.44
C LEU A 14 10.87 -19.63 -3.52
N LEU A 15 10.89 -20.54 -4.53
CA LEU A 15 10.06 -21.62 -5.12
C LEU A 15 10.84 -22.22 -6.33
N LEU A 16 10.52 -23.45 -6.77
CA LEU A 16 10.29 -24.02 -8.15
C LEU A 16 11.21 -23.61 -9.35
N GLN A 17 11.58 -24.43 -10.37
CA GLN A 17 10.83 -25.49 -11.06
C GLN A 17 11.72 -26.38 -11.97
N THR A 18 11.16 -27.53 -12.33
CA THR A 18 11.55 -28.65 -13.22
C THR A 18 12.26 -28.32 -14.54
N GLU A 19 13.19 -29.18 -14.98
CA GLU A 19 13.69 -29.28 -16.36
C GLU A 19 13.60 -30.70 -16.92
N ASP A 20 13.51 -30.73 -18.25
CA ASP A 20 13.05 -31.83 -19.10
C ASP A 20 14.20 -32.72 -19.63
N THR A 21 13.83 -33.94 -19.98
CA THR A 21 14.57 -35.14 -20.41
C THR A 21 15.60 -34.93 -21.56
N ARG A 22 16.70 -35.71 -21.61
CA ARG A 22 16.72 -37.13 -22.05
C ARG A 22 18.03 -37.87 -21.65
N ARG A 23 17.86 -39.06 -21.06
CA ARG A 23 18.83 -40.02 -20.46
C ARG A 23 19.38 -39.62 -19.08
N ILE A 24 18.86 -40.36 -18.10
CA ILE A 24 19.07 -40.29 -16.65
C ILE A 24 20.51 -40.72 -16.32
N THR A 25 21.45 -39.80 -16.03
CA THR A 25 22.59 -40.10 -15.11
C THR A 25 23.45 -38.89 -14.73
N THR A 26 23.75 -37.92 -15.60
CA THR A 26 24.76 -36.88 -15.27
C THR A 26 24.20 -35.59 -14.65
N TRP A 27 22.97 -35.18 -14.99
CA TRP A 27 22.27 -34.04 -14.38
C TRP A 27 21.88 -34.26 -12.90
N LEU A 28 21.94 -35.51 -12.42
CA LEU A 28 21.65 -35.87 -11.04
C LEU A 28 22.75 -35.46 -10.05
N ILE A 29 23.97 -35.17 -10.51
CA ILE A 29 25.12 -34.89 -9.64
C ILE A 29 25.08 -33.45 -9.10
N PHE A 30 24.73 -32.45 -9.94
CA PHE A 30 24.60 -31.05 -9.50
C PHE A 30 23.32 -30.77 -8.71
N LYS A 31 22.24 -31.51 -8.99
CA LYS A 31 20.98 -31.44 -8.23
C LYS A 31 21.12 -31.95 -6.79
N LYS A 32 22.14 -32.77 -6.50
CA LYS A 32 22.36 -33.43 -5.20
C LYS A 32 23.15 -32.59 -4.20
N ARG A 33 23.86 -31.54 -4.64
CA ARG A 33 24.70 -30.73 -3.72
C ARG A 33 24.01 -29.49 -3.19
N ASP A 34 23.23 -28.74 -3.99
CA ASP A 34 22.81 -27.39 -3.56
C ASP A 34 21.50 -26.88 -4.21
N GLY A 35 20.38 -27.56 -3.93
CA GLY A 35 19.05 -27.29 -4.52
C GLY A 35 18.40 -25.93 -4.21
N ASN A 36 19.03 -25.06 -3.41
CA ASN A 36 18.46 -23.77 -2.99
C ASN A 36 18.91 -22.55 -3.82
N HIS A 37 19.77 -22.74 -4.83
CA HIS A 37 20.45 -21.61 -5.49
C HIS A 37 19.81 -21.16 -6.81
N TYR A 38 18.83 -21.89 -7.36
CA TYR A 38 18.28 -21.61 -8.69
C TYR A 38 16.75 -21.76 -8.73
N ARG A 39 16.07 -20.87 -9.46
CA ARG A 39 14.61 -20.83 -9.64
C ARG A 39 14.29 -20.66 -11.12
N LYS A 40 13.41 -21.52 -11.65
CA LYS A 40 13.05 -21.54 -13.08
C LYS A 40 11.81 -20.70 -13.34
N ILE A 41 11.86 -19.91 -14.41
CA ILE A 41 10.74 -19.07 -14.86
C ILE A 41 9.96 -19.84 -15.93
N ALA A 42 8.63 -19.84 -15.83
CA ALA A 42 7.78 -20.47 -16.84
C ALA A 42 7.77 -19.64 -18.12
N HIS A 43 7.72 -20.29 -19.29
CA HIS A 43 7.70 -19.64 -20.61
C HIS A 43 6.56 -18.62 -20.79
N ASN A 44 5.42 -18.82 -20.10
CA ASN A 44 4.27 -17.93 -20.15
C ASN A 44 4.37 -16.74 -19.18
N LYS A 45 5.57 -16.45 -18.66
CA LYS A 45 5.84 -15.28 -17.83
C LYS A 45 6.76 -14.36 -18.61
N ASN A 46 6.27 -13.18 -18.95
CA ASN A 46 7.10 -12.14 -19.52
C ASN A 46 8.16 -11.73 -18.50
N PHE A 47 9.42 -11.86 -18.89
CA PHE A 47 10.55 -11.31 -18.19
C PHE A 47 11.50 -10.76 -19.24
N ASP A 48 11.49 -9.44 -19.40
CA ASP A 48 12.09 -8.76 -20.55
C ASP A 48 13.61 -8.97 -20.66
N TYR A 49 14.26 -9.39 -19.57
CA TYR A 49 15.69 -9.68 -19.52
C TYR A 49 16.06 -11.12 -19.86
N LEU A 50 15.09 -11.97 -20.21
CA LEU A 50 15.32 -13.33 -20.74
C LEU A 50 14.71 -13.44 -22.15
N PRO A 51 15.33 -14.24 -23.05
CA PRO A 51 14.77 -14.45 -24.37
C PRO A 51 13.41 -15.14 -24.28
N SER A 52 12.42 -14.61 -25.00
CA SER A 52 11.05 -15.15 -25.00
C SER A 52 10.96 -16.57 -25.54
N ASN A 53 11.89 -16.94 -26.42
CA ASN A 53 12.00 -18.27 -27.02
C ASN A 53 13.44 -18.80 -26.84
N SER A 54 13.58 -19.99 -26.29
CA SER A 54 14.84 -20.74 -26.22
C SER A 54 14.67 -22.08 -26.93
N LYS A 55 15.48 -22.38 -27.94
CA LYS A 55 15.48 -23.71 -28.58
C LYS A 55 16.25 -24.69 -27.69
N LYS A 56 15.96 -25.99 -27.84
CA LYS A 56 16.65 -27.05 -27.10
C LYS A 56 18.17 -27.10 -27.38
N SER A 57 18.61 -26.54 -28.50
CA SER A 57 20.02 -26.38 -28.88
C SER A 57 20.73 -25.23 -28.20
N ASP A 58 19.98 -24.30 -27.61
CA ASP A 58 20.53 -23.03 -27.12
C ASP A 58 21.10 -23.22 -25.71
N LEU A 59 22.17 -22.49 -25.40
CA LEU A 59 22.77 -22.50 -24.07
C LEU A 59 21.80 -21.91 -23.05
N ALA A 60 21.74 -22.50 -21.85
CA ALA A 60 20.90 -22.02 -20.77
C ALA A 60 21.33 -20.60 -20.35
N VAL A 61 20.43 -19.63 -20.52
CA VAL A 61 20.67 -18.24 -20.11
C VAL A 61 20.37 -18.09 -18.62
N ILE A 62 21.38 -17.68 -17.85
CA ILE A 62 21.25 -17.41 -16.41
C ILE A 62 21.21 -15.90 -16.22
N TYR A 63 20.13 -15.40 -15.61
CA TYR A 63 20.00 -13.99 -15.26
C TYR A 63 20.21 -13.79 -13.75
N ALA A 64 21.29 -13.12 -13.39
CA ALA A 64 21.57 -12.75 -12.00
C ALA A 64 20.79 -11.49 -11.62
N LEU A 65 19.89 -11.60 -10.65
CA LEU A 65 19.11 -10.47 -10.13
C LEU A 65 19.62 -10.07 -8.74
N PRO A 66 20.52 -9.08 -8.64
CA PRO A 66 21.01 -8.62 -7.35
C PRO A 66 19.91 -7.87 -6.60
N PHE A 67 19.77 -8.17 -5.31
CA PHE A 67 18.87 -7.43 -4.42
C PHE A 67 19.65 -6.90 -3.23
N ARG A 68 19.42 -5.64 -2.88
CA ARG A 68 19.92 -5.08 -1.63
C ARG A 68 18.93 -5.38 -0.52
N VAL A 69 19.40 -6.03 0.53
CA VAL A 69 18.62 -6.29 1.74
C VAL A 69 19.15 -5.39 2.85
N VAL A 70 18.28 -4.56 3.40
CA VAL A 70 18.63 -3.61 4.46
C VAL A 70 17.81 -3.94 5.70
N ARG A 71 18.49 -4.04 6.85
CA ARG A 71 17.87 -4.24 8.16
C ARG A 71 18.14 -3.02 9.03
N PHE A 72 17.09 -2.46 9.62
CA PHE A 72 17.20 -1.32 10.54
C PHE A 72 16.30 -1.50 11.78
N PRO A 73 16.67 -0.94 12.93
CA PRO A 73 15.87 -1.04 14.16
C PRO A 73 14.65 -0.11 14.13
N ILE A 74 13.51 -0.60 14.63
CA ILE A 74 12.27 0.17 14.83
C ILE A 74 12.13 0.53 16.30
N THR A 75 12.29 -0.46 17.18
CA THR A 75 12.40 -0.33 18.64
C THR A 75 13.64 -1.08 19.12
N GLU A 76 13.98 -0.99 20.40
CA GLU A 76 15.17 -1.63 21.00
C GLU A 76 15.29 -3.12 20.64
N ASN A 77 14.16 -3.84 20.61
CA ASN A 77 14.13 -5.29 20.36
C ASN A 77 13.51 -5.69 19.02
N THR A 78 13.11 -4.74 18.17
CA THR A 78 12.44 -5.06 16.89
C THR A 78 13.13 -4.42 15.70
N PHE A 79 13.25 -5.22 14.63
CA PHE A 79 13.91 -4.82 13.39
C PHE A 79 12.97 -5.00 12.22
N GLU A 80 13.06 -4.09 11.26
CA GLU A 80 12.43 -4.20 9.96
C GLU A 80 13.48 -4.60 8.93
N VAL A 81 13.08 -5.44 7.98
CA VAL A 81 13.94 -5.87 6.87
C VAL A 81 13.24 -5.50 5.58
N VAL A 82 13.90 -4.66 4.78
CA VAL A 82 13.39 -4.17 3.50
C VAL A 82 14.30 -4.69 2.39
N VAL A 83 13.68 -5.09 1.28
CA VAL A 83 14.38 -5.43 0.04
C VAL A 83 14.19 -4.26 -0.91
N THR A 84 15.29 -3.73 -1.46
CA THR A 84 15.28 -2.54 -2.32
C THR A 84 16.26 -2.69 -3.49
N ASN A 85 15.97 -1.99 -4.57
CA ASN A 85 16.91 -1.78 -5.68
C ASN A 85 17.58 -0.40 -5.61
N LEU A 86 17.29 0.40 -4.58
CA LEU A 86 17.84 1.75 -4.41
C LEU A 86 19.31 1.70 -3.99
N ASP A 87 20.07 2.66 -4.50
CA ASP A 87 21.50 2.76 -4.29
C ASP A 87 21.87 2.95 -2.81
N LYS A 88 23.04 2.43 -2.42
CA LYS A 88 23.50 2.44 -1.03
C LYS A 88 23.89 3.82 -0.55
N ASP A 89 24.52 4.59 -1.41
CA ASP A 89 25.12 5.87 -1.06
C ASP A 89 24.05 6.97 -1.10
N GLU A 90 23.12 6.92 -2.06
CA GLU A 90 21.97 7.83 -2.13
C GLU A 90 20.88 7.50 -1.09
N CYS A 91 20.64 6.22 -0.82
CA CYS A 91 19.59 5.75 0.10
C CYS A 91 20.20 4.90 1.22
N PRO A 92 20.84 5.52 2.23
CA PRO A 92 21.29 4.82 3.42
C PRO A 92 20.11 4.30 4.26
N PRO A 93 20.35 3.41 5.24
CA PRO A 93 19.29 2.79 6.05
C PRO A 93 18.34 3.79 6.72
N ASP A 94 18.83 4.95 7.17
CA ASP A 94 18.00 5.96 7.82
C ASP A 94 17.02 6.64 6.86
N VAL A 95 17.45 6.92 5.63
CA VAL A 95 16.60 7.46 4.56
C VAL A 95 15.56 6.41 4.14
N LEU A 96 15.99 5.15 4.00
CA LEU A 96 15.07 4.03 3.70
C LEU A 96 14.00 3.87 4.78
N LYS A 97 14.37 4.01 6.06
CA LYS A 97 13.42 3.96 7.18
C LYS A 97 12.37 5.08 7.07
N GLN A 98 12.78 6.30 6.71
CA GLN A 98 11.84 7.41 6.49
C GLN A 98 10.92 7.14 5.29
N LEU A 99 11.48 6.75 4.14
CA LEU A 99 10.72 6.42 2.93
C LEU A 99 9.71 5.29 3.18
N TYR A 100 10.13 4.23 3.85
CA TYR A 100 9.24 3.12 4.19
C TYR A 100 8.14 3.57 5.18
N GLY A 101 8.46 4.50 6.09
CA GLY A 101 7.48 5.16 6.95
C GLY A 101 6.41 5.93 6.18
N MET A 102 6.77 6.59 5.07
CA MET A 102 5.82 7.34 4.22
C MET A 102 4.74 6.43 3.60
N ARG A 103 5.02 5.12 3.44
CA ARG A 103 4.04 4.11 3.00
C ARG A 103 2.76 4.14 3.83
N TRP A 104 2.85 4.44 5.14
CA TRP A 104 1.69 4.46 6.04
C TRP A 104 0.60 5.46 5.62
N ARG A 105 0.96 6.52 4.88
CA ARG A 105 0.00 7.52 4.39
C ARG A 105 -1.11 6.86 3.57
N ILE A 106 -0.78 5.90 2.70
CA ILE A 106 -1.77 5.22 1.85
C ILE A 106 -2.79 4.42 2.68
N GLU A 107 -2.35 3.81 3.78
CA GLU A 107 -3.25 3.04 4.65
C GLU A 107 -4.26 3.94 5.35
N THR A 108 -3.83 5.16 5.69
CA THR A 108 -4.71 6.18 6.28
C THR A 108 -5.68 6.71 5.24
N SER A 109 -5.22 7.03 4.03
CA SER A 109 -6.10 7.41 2.90
C SER A 109 -7.16 6.33 2.62
N PHE A 110 -6.79 5.05 2.61
CA PHE A 110 -7.78 3.97 2.43
C PHE A 110 -8.74 3.83 3.61
N ARG A 111 -8.32 4.17 4.84
CA ARG A 111 -9.22 4.24 5.99
C ARG A 111 -10.24 5.36 5.78
N ASP A 112 -9.79 6.54 5.38
CA ASP A 112 -10.66 7.69 5.17
C ASP A 112 -11.63 7.47 4.00
N LEU A 113 -11.15 6.87 2.91
CA LEU A 113 -12.01 6.48 1.79
C LEU A 113 -13.11 5.49 2.21
N LYS A 114 -12.79 4.52 3.07
CA LYS A 114 -13.76 3.53 3.56
C LYS A 114 -14.77 4.13 4.52
N TYR A 115 -14.29 4.82 5.54
CA TYR A 115 -15.10 5.20 6.69
C TYR A 115 -15.59 6.64 6.64
N THR A 116 -14.78 7.57 6.16
CA THR A 116 -15.13 9.00 6.09
C THR A 116 -15.95 9.30 4.84
N ILE A 117 -15.50 8.83 3.67
CA ILE A 117 -16.19 9.02 2.39
C ILE A 117 -17.35 8.02 2.21
N GLY A 118 -17.27 6.85 2.87
CA GLY A 118 -18.34 5.85 2.84
C GLY A 118 -18.24 4.84 1.69
N LEU A 119 -17.04 4.42 1.29
CA LEU A 119 -16.82 3.35 0.28
C LEU A 119 -17.13 1.92 0.79
N LEU A 120 -17.85 1.80 1.91
CA LEU A 120 -18.30 0.51 2.45
C LEU A 120 -19.75 0.20 2.09
N HIS A 121 -20.55 1.23 1.77
CA HIS A 121 -21.99 1.10 1.54
C HIS A 121 -22.33 1.62 0.14
N PHE A 122 -22.54 0.70 -0.80
CA PHE A 122 -22.98 0.98 -2.17
C PHE A 122 -24.51 0.98 -2.27
N HIS A 123 -25.09 1.90 -3.02
CA HIS A 123 -26.53 1.95 -3.28
C HIS A 123 -26.92 0.97 -4.39
N SER A 124 -26.08 0.86 -5.41
CA SER A 124 -26.37 0.13 -6.64
C SER A 124 -26.13 -1.37 -6.52
N LYS A 125 -26.95 -2.15 -7.23
CA LYS A 125 -26.80 -3.61 -7.37
C LYS A 125 -26.04 -4.02 -8.64
N LYS A 126 -26.16 -3.20 -9.70
CA LYS A 126 -25.49 -3.45 -10.99
C LYS A 126 -24.01 -3.10 -10.91
N VAL A 127 -23.17 -3.90 -11.57
CA VAL A 127 -21.71 -3.74 -11.54
C VAL A 127 -21.29 -2.40 -12.14
N GLU A 128 -21.91 -1.97 -13.24
CA GLU A 128 -21.54 -0.69 -13.87
C GLU A 128 -21.79 0.50 -12.94
N TYR A 129 -22.92 0.49 -12.23
CA TYR A 129 -23.28 1.55 -11.29
C TYR A 129 -22.46 1.50 -10.00
N ILE A 130 -22.04 0.31 -9.55
CA ILE A 130 -21.08 0.19 -8.44
C ILE A 130 -19.74 0.83 -8.82
N LEU A 131 -19.26 0.60 -10.05
CA LEU A 131 -18.03 1.23 -10.54
C LEU A 131 -18.17 2.76 -10.56
N GLN A 132 -19.28 3.29 -11.08
CA GLN A 132 -19.56 4.73 -11.04
C GLN A 132 -19.55 5.28 -9.61
N GLU A 133 -20.16 4.57 -8.67
CA GLU A 133 -20.18 4.93 -7.25
C GLU A 133 -18.78 4.92 -6.59
N ILE A 134 -17.89 4.02 -7.02
CA ILE A 134 -16.48 4.00 -6.58
C ILE A 134 -15.77 5.24 -7.10
N PHE A 135 -15.89 5.54 -8.39
CA PHE A 135 -15.23 6.71 -9.00
C PHE A 135 -15.75 8.02 -8.42
N ALA A 136 -17.05 8.18 -8.22
CA ALA A 136 -17.63 9.37 -7.58
C ALA A 136 -17.06 9.60 -6.17
N ARG A 137 -16.91 8.53 -5.38
CA ARG A 137 -16.30 8.62 -4.03
C ARG A 137 -14.81 8.93 -4.09
N LEU A 138 -14.07 8.40 -5.05
CA LEU A 138 -12.66 8.75 -5.26
C LEU A 138 -12.50 10.23 -5.64
N ILE A 139 -13.36 10.73 -6.52
CA ILE A 139 -13.38 12.15 -6.90
C ILE A 139 -13.67 13.02 -5.67
N MET A 140 -14.69 12.67 -4.88
CA MET A 140 -15.01 13.39 -3.63
C MET A 140 -13.83 13.39 -2.64
N TYR A 141 -13.14 12.25 -2.50
CA TYR A 141 -11.96 12.14 -1.65
C TYR A 141 -10.84 13.08 -2.13
N ASN A 142 -10.49 13.00 -3.41
CA ASN A 142 -9.44 13.82 -4.00
C ASN A 142 -9.76 15.31 -3.94
N PHE A 143 -11.02 15.68 -4.20
CA PHE A 143 -11.49 17.05 -4.06
C PHE A 143 -11.34 17.54 -2.62
N SER A 144 -11.82 16.76 -1.64
CA SER A 144 -11.74 17.13 -0.22
C SER A 144 -10.29 17.24 0.27
N GLU A 145 -9.39 16.34 -0.16
CA GLU A 145 -7.95 16.40 0.13
C GLU A 145 -7.32 17.66 -0.48
N LEU A 146 -7.65 17.98 -1.74
CA LEU A 146 -7.14 19.17 -2.43
C LEU A 146 -7.54 20.45 -1.69
N ILE A 147 -8.81 20.60 -1.33
CA ILE A 147 -9.28 21.76 -0.56
C ILE A 147 -8.58 21.80 0.80
N THR A 148 -8.54 20.67 1.51
CA THR A 148 -7.91 20.58 2.84
C THR A 148 -6.42 20.94 2.80
N TRP A 149 -5.74 20.69 1.69
CA TRP A 149 -4.33 21.04 1.50
C TRP A 149 -4.09 22.55 1.39
N HIS A 150 -5.05 23.30 0.83
CA HIS A 150 -4.97 24.77 0.71
C HIS A 150 -5.40 25.49 1.99
N VAL A 151 -6.11 24.82 2.90
CA VAL A 151 -6.55 25.42 4.18
C VAL A 151 -5.37 25.89 5.01
N VAL A 152 -5.29 27.21 5.19
CA VAL A 152 -4.29 27.84 6.05
C VAL A 152 -4.74 27.78 7.51
N ILE A 153 -3.97 27.11 8.36
CA ILE A 153 -4.21 27.01 9.79
C ILE A 153 -3.24 27.92 10.53
N GLU A 154 -3.77 28.93 11.20
CA GLU A 154 -2.96 29.82 12.04
C GLU A 154 -2.25 29.04 13.15
N LYS A 155 -0.92 29.19 13.19
CA LYS A 155 -0.11 28.69 14.31
C LYS A 155 -0.29 29.64 15.49
N LYS A 156 -1.01 29.17 16.51
CA LYS A 156 -1.14 29.84 17.81
C LYS A 156 -0.22 29.18 18.81
N ASP A 157 0.20 29.91 19.85
CA ASP A 157 0.99 29.35 20.94
C ASP A 157 0.16 28.31 21.71
N ARG A 158 0.38 27.04 21.36
CA ARG A 158 -0.41 25.89 21.81
C ARG A 158 0.52 24.68 21.93
N LYS A 159 0.14 23.75 22.81
CA LYS A 159 0.89 22.52 23.10
C LYS A 159 1.22 21.66 21.87
N TYR A 160 0.36 21.66 20.85
CA TYR A 160 0.51 20.79 19.68
C TYR A 160 0.38 21.56 18.37
N VAL A 161 0.95 21.00 17.30
CA VAL A 161 0.61 21.39 15.92
C VAL A 161 -0.77 20.83 15.58
N TYR A 162 -1.56 21.61 14.85
CA TYR A 162 -2.92 21.23 14.47
C TYR A 162 -3.03 20.98 12.97
N LYS A 163 -3.97 20.13 12.59
CA LYS A 163 -4.39 19.90 11.20
C LYS A 163 -5.90 20.02 11.08
N ALA A 164 -6.39 20.28 9.88
CA ALA A 164 -7.82 20.31 9.61
C ALA A 164 -8.46 18.94 9.94
N ASN A 165 -9.70 18.96 10.41
CA ASN A 165 -10.49 17.76 10.63
C ASN A 165 -11.02 17.28 9.28
N PHE A 166 -10.37 16.25 8.73
CA PHE A 166 -10.71 15.72 7.41
C PHE A 166 -12.17 15.27 7.29
N SER A 167 -12.74 14.66 8.34
CA SER A 167 -14.14 14.23 8.30
C SER A 167 -15.11 15.39 8.17
N VAL A 168 -14.87 16.47 8.91
CA VAL A 168 -15.68 17.70 8.78
C VAL A 168 -15.45 18.37 7.42
N ALA A 169 -14.20 18.39 6.94
CA ALA A 169 -13.87 18.93 5.62
C ALA A 169 -14.61 18.22 4.49
N VAL A 170 -14.67 16.89 4.51
CA VAL A 170 -15.45 16.08 3.55
C VAL A 170 -16.94 16.45 3.59
N HIS A 171 -17.51 16.62 4.78
CA HIS A 171 -18.91 17.04 4.90
C HIS A 171 -19.15 18.43 4.30
N ILE A 172 -18.28 19.40 4.61
CA ILE A 172 -18.35 20.76 4.04
C ILE A 172 -18.23 20.71 2.50
N CYS A 173 -17.24 19.98 1.98
CA CYS A 173 -17.02 19.81 0.55
C CYS A 173 -18.24 19.18 -0.15
N ARG A 174 -18.87 18.19 0.49
CA ARG A 174 -20.09 17.57 -0.03
C ARG A 174 -21.25 18.56 -0.10
N GLU A 175 -21.50 19.31 0.96
CA GLU A 175 -22.57 20.30 0.99
C GLU A 175 -22.34 21.45 -0.01
N PHE A 176 -21.07 21.77 -0.28
CA PHE A 176 -20.66 22.75 -1.29
C PHE A 176 -21.02 22.27 -2.69
N LEU A 177 -20.64 21.04 -3.03
CA LEU A 177 -20.98 20.43 -4.32
C LEU A 177 -22.50 20.23 -4.52
N LEU A 178 -23.26 20.11 -3.43
CA LEU A 178 -24.73 20.02 -3.46
C LEU A 178 -25.42 21.40 -3.54
N GLY A 179 -24.68 22.50 -3.49
CA GLY A 179 -25.23 23.85 -3.59
C GLY A 179 -26.08 24.29 -2.39
N LYS A 180 -25.89 23.70 -1.20
CA LYS A 180 -26.75 23.94 -0.02
C LYS A 180 -26.48 25.27 0.72
N GLY A 181 -26.07 26.32 0.00
CA GLY A 181 -25.94 27.67 0.55
C GLY A 181 -24.76 27.87 1.52
N LEU A 182 -23.65 27.14 1.32
CA LEU A 182 -22.41 27.42 2.04
C LEU A 182 -21.78 28.75 1.58
N PRO A 183 -21.04 29.44 2.46
CA PRO A 183 -20.26 30.60 2.06
C PRO A 183 -19.27 30.20 0.95
N PRO A 184 -18.93 31.13 0.03
CA PRO A 184 -17.99 30.86 -1.06
C PRO A 184 -16.62 30.38 -0.55
N ASP A 185 -16.19 30.91 0.59
CA ASP A 185 -14.93 30.54 1.24
C ASP A 185 -15.11 29.34 2.18
N ILE A 186 -15.09 28.15 1.57
CA ILE A 186 -15.14 26.87 2.29
C ILE A 186 -13.85 26.60 3.06
N GLU A 187 -12.71 27.17 2.65
CA GLU A 187 -11.40 26.94 3.27
C GLU A 187 -11.35 27.59 4.66
N ALA A 188 -11.80 28.83 4.79
CA ALA A 188 -11.91 29.50 6.08
C ALA A 188 -12.90 28.81 7.01
N LEU A 189 -13.95 28.18 6.48
CA LEU A 189 -14.89 27.39 7.29
C LEU A 189 -14.20 26.11 7.82
N ILE A 190 -13.45 25.40 6.97
CA ILE A 190 -12.70 24.21 7.37
C ILE A 190 -11.62 24.57 8.40
N ALA A 191 -10.96 25.72 8.27
CA ALA A 191 -9.92 26.20 9.19
C ALA A 191 -10.41 26.31 10.66
N ARG A 192 -11.72 26.43 10.89
CA ARG A 192 -12.32 26.47 12.24
C ARG A 192 -12.33 25.09 12.91
N TYR A 193 -12.31 24.01 12.12
CA TYR A 193 -12.40 22.64 12.61
C TYR A 193 -11.04 21.95 12.54
N ILE A 194 -10.30 22.01 13.65
CA ILE A 194 -8.93 21.49 13.73
C ILE A 194 -8.78 20.37 14.76
N THR A 195 -7.83 19.48 14.51
CA THR A 195 -7.46 18.37 15.38
C THR A 195 -5.96 18.39 15.69
N PRO A 196 -5.53 18.06 16.92
CA PRO A 196 -4.13 18.08 17.29
C PRO A 196 -3.38 16.88 16.70
N ILE A 197 -2.19 17.13 16.15
CA ILE A 197 -1.22 16.11 15.74
C ILE A 197 -0.44 15.70 16.99
N ARG A 198 -0.58 14.43 17.40
CA ARG A 198 0.09 13.88 18.59
C ARG A 198 1.22 12.93 18.16
N PRO A 199 2.48 13.38 18.15
CA PRO A 199 3.61 12.51 17.81
C PRO A 199 3.76 11.37 18.83
N GLY A 200 4.27 10.22 18.40
CA GLY A 200 4.52 9.07 19.28
C GLY A 200 3.28 8.32 19.77
N ARG A 201 2.07 8.66 19.28
CA ARG A 201 0.84 7.96 19.67
C ARG A 201 0.83 6.54 19.10
N SER A 202 1.10 5.56 19.95
CA SER A 202 0.84 4.15 19.69
C SER A 202 -0.41 3.69 20.43
N ARG A 203 -1.19 2.81 19.82
CA ARG A 203 -2.28 2.08 20.50
C ARG A 203 -2.11 0.61 20.18
N PRO A 204 -2.30 -0.29 21.18
CA PRO A 204 -2.29 -1.71 20.90
C PRO A 204 -3.35 -2.02 19.86
N ARG A 205 -3.00 -2.86 18.88
CA ARG A 205 -3.91 -3.23 17.81
C ARG A 205 -4.90 -4.26 18.36
N ASP A 206 -6.15 -3.85 18.51
CA ASP A 206 -7.24 -4.80 18.77
C ASP A 206 -7.62 -5.49 17.45
N MET A 207 -7.21 -6.75 17.31
CA MET A 207 -7.45 -7.56 16.12
C MET A 207 -8.80 -8.25 16.19
N LYS A 208 -9.89 -7.48 16.04
CA LYS A 208 -11.22 -8.06 15.89
C LYS A 208 -11.40 -8.68 14.51
N VAL A 209 -12.03 -9.85 14.46
CA VAL A 209 -12.47 -10.48 13.21
C VAL A 209 -13.48 -9.54 12.55
N LYS A 210 -13.16 -9.03 11.36
CA LYS A 210 -14.10 -8.20 10.59
C LYS A 210 -15.13 -9.11 9.94
N GLN A 211 -16.40 -8.86 10.23
CA GLN A 211 -17.51 -9.51 9.54
C GLN A 211 -17.68 -8.90 8.14
N THR A 212 -18.22 -9.70 7.22
CA THR A 212 -18.61 -9.22 5.89
C THR A 212 -19.77 -8.24 6.06
N ILE A 213 -19.67 -7.06 5.45
CA ILE A 213 -20.76 -6.08 5.44
C ILE A 213 -21.83 -6.64 4.50
N SER A 214 -22.98 -7.03 5.05
CA SER A 214 -24.12 -7.48 4.25
C SER A 214 -24.79 -6.29 3.56
N PHE A 215 -25.48 -6.54 2.45
CA PHE A 215 -26.26 -5.51 1.75
C PHE A 215 -27.60 -5.20 2.42
N MET A 216 -27.85 -5.67 3.64
CA MET A 216 -29.13 -5.46 4.34
C MET A 216 -29.41 -3.99 4.67
N TYR A 217 -28.37 -3.14 4.73
CA TYR A 217 -28.55 -1.69 4.87
C TYR A 217 -29.34 -1.04 3.73
N ARG A 218 -29.62 -1.75 2.63
CA ARG A 218 -30.42 -1.26 1.50
C ARG A 218 -31.92 -1.44 1.68
N VAL A 219 -32.35 -2.15 2.72
CA VAL A 219 -33.76 -2.51 2.96
C VAL A 219 -34.42 -1.58 3.98
N ALA A 220 -33.62 -0.82 4.74
CA ALA A 220 -34.07 0.15 5.74
C ALA A 220 -34.26 1.55 5.14
#